data_AF-A0A3D3M213-F1
#
_entry.id   AF-A0A3D3M213-F1
#
_cell.length_a   1.000
_cell.length_b   1.000
_cell.length_c   1.000
_cell.angle_alpha   90.00
_cell.angle_beta   90.00
_cell.angle_gamma   90.00
#
_symmetry.space_group_name_H-M   'P 1'
#
loop_
_entity.id
_entity.type
_entity.pdbx_description
1 polymer ?
#
loop_
_entity_poly.entity_id
_entity_poly.type
_entity_poly.pdbx_seq_one_letter_code
_entity_poly.pdbx_strand_id
1 'polypeptide(L)'
;MTPGDLLSLVVDNYRQAHQRTAERQYARVEGYDRDIQLRQDILVRLHKIPNNLVINPEHAQRVRHTLRDRQLEVTKQRQQVAALEQDVDQLTAELRALVRQREQRLWQLWQEHARQMGLHQPVPQRDELNKSLEQLREALPRLADECNRKMPDYERNTFYVYLRGRRYGTDDYGRSGLFRTLDDWLANKINYRENRRNELILRSMPDRVADLLGEHTEALRAMNRKDAANWATISGQLR
;
A
#
# COMPACT_ATOMS: atom_id res chain seq x y z
N MET A 1 -6.57 -6.29 -1.33
CA MET A 1 -6.51 -6.61 0.11
C MET A 1 -7.91 -6.85 0.60
N THR A 2 -8.23 -8.08 0.98
CA THR A 2 -9.51 -8.39 1.63
C THR A 2 -9.45 -8.08 3.13
N PRO A 3 -10.59 -7.94 3.81
CA PRO A 3 -10.64 -7.88 5.27
C PRO A 3 -9.93 -9.07 5.94
N GLY A 4 -10.01 -10.27 5.33
CA GLY A 4 -9.26 -11.45 5.75
C GLY A 4 -7.73 -11.27 5.67
N ASP A 5 -7.22 -10.61 4.63
CA ASP A 5 -5.78 -10.32 4.48
C ASP A 5 -5.26 -9.32 5.55
N LEU A 6 -6.10 -8.34 5.91
CA LEU A 6 -5.76 -7.40 6.98
C LEU A 6 -5.74 -8.10 8.35
N LEU A 7 -6.73 -8.96 8.60
CA LEU A 7 -6.81 -9.71 9.85
C LEU A 7 -5.63 -10.67 10.00
N SER A 8 -5.23 -11.38 8.93
CA SER A 8 -4.08 -12.27 8.97
C SER A 8 -2.79 -11.51 9.30
N LEU A 9 -2.56 -10.37 8.65
CA LEU A 9 -1.37 -9.55 8.86
C LEU A 9 -1.28 -8.99 10.29
N VAL A 10 -2.41 -8.52 10.85
CA VAL A 10 -2.46 -8.04 12.23
C VAL A 10 -2.18 -9.18 13.22
N VAL A 11 -2.78 -10.35 13.00
CA VAL A 11 -2.57 -11.51 13.87
C VAL A 11 -1.13 -12.02 13.78
N ASP A 12 -0.54 -12.06 12.59
CA ASP A 12 0.86 -12.48 12.40
C ASP A 12 1.83 -11.50 13.08
N ASN A 13 1.60 -10.20 12.94
CA ASN A 13 2.42 -9.17 13.59
C ASN A 13 2.32 -9.26 15.11
N TYR A 14 1.09 -9.38 15.65
CA TYR A 14 0.87 -9.54 17.08
C TYR A 14 1.58 -10.80 17.62
N ARG A 15 1.47 -11.93 16.93
CA ARG A 15 2.13 -13.18 17.32
C ARG A 15 3.65 -13.06 17.31
N GLN A 16 4.20 -12.46 16.27
CA GLN A 16 5.64 -12.26 16.17
C GLN A 16 6.17 -11.36 17.29
N ALA A 17 5.42 -10.31 17.64
CA ALA A 17 5.76 -9.44 18.78
C ALA A 17 5.69 -10.23 20.10
N HIS A 18 4.62 -10.99 20.31
CA HIS A 18 4.42 -11.80 21.52
C HIS A 18 5.54 -12.84 21.69
N GLN A 19 5.88 -13.57 20.63
CA GLN A 19 6.95 -14.57 20.66
C GLN A 19 8.30 -13.94 21.01
N ARG A 20 8.65 -12.80 20.40
CA ARG A 20 9.89 -12.06 20.73
C ARG A 20 9.91 -11.62 22.20
N THR A 21 8.78 -11.19 22.75
CA THR A 21 8.70 -10.82 24.16
C THR A 21 8.84 -12.02 25.09
N ALA A 22 8.19 -13.13 24.77
CA ALA A 22 8.26 -14.37 25.54
C ALA A 22 9.69 -14.95 25.54
N GLU A 23 10.35 -15.03 24.38
CA GLU A 23 11.75 -15.48 24.25
C GLU A 23 12.70 -14.67 25.14
N ARG A 24 12.54 -13.33 25.15
CA ARG A 24 13.34 -12.45 26.01
C ARG A 24 13.06 -12.67 27.49
N GLN A 25 11.80 -12.86 27.87
CA GLN A 25 11.44 -13.14 29.25
C GLN A 25 12.00 -14.49 29.71
N TYR A 26 11.92 -15.53 28.89
CA TYR A 26 12.49 -16.84 29.20
C TYR A 26 14.00 -16.81 29.31
N ALA A 27 14.69 -16.18 28.36
CA ALA A 27 16.15 -16.01 28.41
C ALA A 27 16.58 -15.24 29.66
N ARG A 28 15.79 -14.23 30.08
CA ARG A 28 16.04 -13.48 31.31
C ARG A 28 15.90 -14.40 32.53
N VAL A 29 14.78 -15.11 32.70
CA VAL A 29 14.55 -16.01 33.83
C VAL A 29 15.64 -17.07 33.93
N GLU A 30 16.01 -17.68 32.80
CA GLU A 30 17.05 -18.69 32.75
C GLU A 30 18.42 -18.12 33.15
N GLY A 31 18.74 -16.89 32.72
CA GLY A 31 19.94 -16.18 33.15
C GLY A 31 19.97 -15.92 34.66
N TYR A 32 18.85 -15.51 35.26
CA TYR A 32 18.74 -15.33 36.71
C TYR A 32 18.92 -16.64 37.47
N ASP A 33 18.30 -17.73 37.01
CA ASP A 33 18.44 -19.05 37.65
C ASP A 33 19.90 -19.53 37.61
N ARG A 34 20.59 -19.36 36.47
CA ARG A 34 22.03 -19.69 36.34
C ARG A 34 22.90 -18.85 37.28
N ASP A 35 22.64 -17.55 37.40
CA ASP A 35 23.40 -16.67 38.31
C ASP A 35 23.19 -17.09 39.77
N ILE A 36 21.97 -17.40 40.18
CA ILE A 36 21.68 -17.87 41.54
C ILE A 36 22.38 -19.20 41.83
N GLN A 37 22.35 -20.14 40.89
CA GLN A 37 23.06 -21.43 41.01
C GLN A 37 24.57 -21.22 41.13
N LEU A 38 25.16 -20.37 40.30
CA LEU A 38 26.60 -20.07 40.33
C LEU A 38 27.01 -19.41 41.64
N ARG A 39 26.22 -18.45 42.16
CA ARG A 39 26.45 -17.84 43.48
C ARG A 39 26.41 -18.88 44.59
N GLN A 40 25.45 -19.80 44.57
CA GLN A 40 25.40 -20.88 45.56
C GLN A 40 26.61 -21.80 45.48
N ASP A 41 27.04 -22.16 44.28
CA ASP A 41 28.20 -23.02 44.11
C ASP A 41 29.50 -22.34 44.56
N ILE A 42 29.63 -21.03 44.32
CA ILE A 42 30.73 -20.23 44.87
C ILE A 42 30.68 -20.23 46.40
N LEU A 43 29.53 -19.96 47.02
CA LEU A 43 29.39 -19.95 48.47
C LEU A 43 29.75 -21.31 49.09
N VAL A 44 29.30 -22.42 48.48
CA VAL A 44 29.63 -23.78 48.93
C VAL A 44 31.12 -24.08 48.75
N ARG A 45 31.75 -23.63 47.67
CA ARG A 45 33.21 -23.81 47.46
C ARG A 45 34.04 -22.97 48.43
N LEU A 46 33.63 -21.74 48.72
CA LEU A 46 34.30 -20.86 49.69
C LEU A 46 34.18 -21.39 51.13
N HIS A 47 33.14 -22.15 51.45
CA HIS A 47 33.00 -22.84 52.74
C HIS A 47 34.01 -23.99 52.92
N LYS A 48 34.53 -24.58 51.83
CA LYS A 48 35.57 -25.62 51.90
C LYS A 48 36.96 -25.07 52.23
N ILE A 49 37.13 -23.75 52.30
CA ILE A 49 38.38 -23.10 52.72
C ILE A 49 38.37 -23.02 54.25
N PRO A 50 39.38 -23.58 54.95
CA PRO A 50 39.41 -23.65 56.41
C PRO A 50 39.70 -22.28 57.01
N ASN A 51 38.66 -21.43 57.12
CA ASN A 51 38.54 -20.26 58.02
C ASN A 51 37.26 -19.42 57.81
N ASN A 52 36.33 -19.82 56.95
CA ASN A 52 35.10 -19.04 56.71
C ASN A 52 33.94 -19.45 57.64
N LEU A 53 33.56 -18.55 58.54
CA LEU A 53 32.73 -18.81 59.73
C LEU A 53 31.20 -18.60 59.60
N VAL A 54 30.60 -18.38 58.42
CA VAL A 54 29.27 -17.70 58.40
C VAL A 54 28.12 -18.40 57.63
N ILE A 55 28.23 -19.65 57.15
CA ILE A 55 27.10 -20.28 56.41
C ILE A 55 26.71 -21.64 56.99
N ASN A 56 25.49 -21.71 57.53
CA ASN A 56 24.87 -22.94 58.03
C ASN A 56 24.60 -23.92 56.85
N PRO A 57 25.18 -25.13 56.86
CA PRO A 57 25.06 -26.10 55.75
C PRO A 57 23.61 -26.54 55.50
N GLU A 58 22.76 -26.57 56.53
CA GLU A 58 21.34 -26.91 56.36
C GLU A 58 20.59 -25.86 55.55
N HIS A 59 20.91 -24.59 55.74
CA HIS A 59 20.28 -23.51 54.97
C HIS A 59 20.68 -23.60 53.50
N ALA A 60 21.95 -23.88 53.21
CA ALA A 60 22.41 -24.10 51.83
C ALA A 60 21.68 -25.28 51.17
N GLN A 61 21.46 -26.37 51.90
CA GLN A 61 20.73 -27.54 51.39
C GLN A 61 19.24 -27.25 51.17
N ARG A 62 18.59 -26.51 52.09
CA ARG A 62 17.18 -26.08 51.92
C ARG A 62 17.01 -25.20 50.68
N VAL A 63 17.86 -24.19 50.49
CA VAL A 63 17.73 -23.31 49.32
C VAL A 63 17.98 -24.09 48.02
N ARG A 64 18.91 -25.07 48.00
CA ARG A 64 19.09 -25.95 46.83
C ARG A 64 17.85 -26.78 46.52
N HIS A 65 17.19 -27.33 47.54
CA HIS A 65 15.96 -28.08 47.33
C HIS A 65 14.85 -27.20 46.78
N THR A 66 14.63 -26.03 47.39
CA THR A 66 13.61 -25.06 46.93
C THR A 66 13.87 -24.58 45.50
N LEU A 67 15.12 -24.38 45.10
CA LEU A 67 15.46 -24.03 43.72
C LEU A 67 15.15 -25.15 42.73
N ARG A 68 15.42 -26.41 43.09
CA ARG A 68 15.05 -27.55 42.25
C ARG A 68 13.54 -27.69 42.10
N ASP A 69 12.80 -27.56 43.20
CA ASP A 69 11.34 -27.68 43.19
C ASP A 69 10.74 -26.57 42.32
N ARG A 70 11.22 -25.33 42.48
CA ARG A 70 10.83 -24.21 41.63
C ARG A 70 11.16 -24.45 40.16
N GLN A 71 12.33 -25.04 39.86
CA GLN A 71 12.72 -25.35 38.49
C GLN A 71 11.77 -26.36 37.85
N LEU A 72 11.39 -27.41 38.58
CA LEU A 72 10.41 -28.40 38.11
C LEU A 72 9.06 -27.72 37.82
N GLU A 73 8.60 -26.85 38.71
CA GLU A 73 7.32 -26.17 38.54
C GLU A 73 7.33 -25.19 37.37
N VAL A 74 8.44 -24.47 37.16
CA VAL A 74 8.63 -23.63 35.97
C VAL A 74 8.62 -24.47 34.70
N THR A 75 9.26 -25.65 34.69
CA THR A 75 9.24 -26.52 33.50
C THR A 75 7.83 -27.04 33.19
N LYS A 76 7.07 -27.42 34.21
CA LYS A 76 5.68 -27.86 34.07
C LYS A 76 4.78 -26.75 33.53
N GLN A 77 4.90 -25.54 34.08
CA GLN A 77 4.16 -24.38 33.60
C GLN A 77 4.54 -24.03 32.16
N ARG A 78 5.82 -24.11 31.79
CA ARG A 78 6.27 -23.90 30.40
C ARG A 78 5.64 -24.91 29.43
N GLN A 79 5.56 -26.18 29.82
CA GLN A 79 4.89 -27.20 29.01
C GLN A 79 3.39 -26.89 28.83
N GLN A 80 2.72 -26.44 29.89
CA GLN A 80 1.30 -26.05 29.80
C GLN A 80 1.09 -24.84 28.89
N VAL A 81 1.95 -23.81 29.00
CA VAL A 81 1.90 -22.64 28.12
C VAL A 81 2.13 -23.05 26.66
N ALA A 82 3.13 -23.88 26.40
CA ALA A 82 3.41 -24.36 25.04
C ALA A 82 2.22 -25.14 24.43
N ALA A 83 1.53 -25.96 25.22
CA ALA A 83 0.34 -26.66 24.77
C ALA A 83 -0.81 -25.69 24.43
N LEU A 84 -1.08 -24.71 25.30
CA LEU A 84 -2.11 -23.69 25.05
C LEU A 84 -1.77 -22.81 23.83
N GLU A 85 -0.51 -22.48 23.63
CA GLU A 85 -0.04 -21.76 22.44
C GLU A 85 -0.33 -22.58 21.17
N GLN A 86 -0.07 -23.89 21.20
CA GLN A 86 -0.39 -24.77 20.08
C GLN A 86 -1.90 -24.84 19.79
N ASP A 87 -2.76 -24.87 20.81
CA ASP A 87 -4.21 -24.85 20.64
C ASP A 87 -4.69 -23.52 20.02
N VAL A 88 -4.14 -22.40 20.48
CA VAL A 88 -4.43 -21.07 19.93
C VAL A 88 -3.99 -20.99 18.46
N ASP A 89 -2.87 -21.61 18.10
CA ASP A 89 -2.39 -21.74 16.71
C ASP A 89 -3.35 -22.48 15.82
N GLN A 90 -3.88 -23.61 16.30
CA GLN A 90 -4.87 -24.40 15.58
C GLN A 90 -6.17 -23.60 15.37
N LEU A 91 -6.74 -23.04 16.45
CA LEU A 91 -7.98 -22.25 16.37
C LEU A 91 -7.83 -21.03 15.45
N THR A 92 -6.66 -20.38 15.47
CA THR A 92 -6.37 -19.23 14.60
C THR A 92 -6.31 -19.67 13.14
N ALA A 93 -5.70 -20.83 12.84
CA ALA A 93 -5.64 -21.38 11.50
C ALA A 93 -7.04 -21.77 10.98
N GLU A 94 -7.86 -22.39 11.82
CA GLU A 94 -9.25 -22.73 11.50
C GLU A 94 -10.09 -21.48 11.21
N LEU A 95 -9.99 -20.45 12.06
CA LEU A 95 -10.70 -19.19 11.84
C LEU A 95 -10.26 -18.52 10.52
N ARG A 96 -8.98 -18.53 10.19
CA ARG A 96 -8.48 -18.04 8.89
C ARG A 96 -9.06 -18.82 7.72
N ALA A 97 -9.13 -20.14 7.84
CA ALA A 97 -9.72 -21.00 6.81
C ALA A 97 -11.21 -20.68 6.62
N LEU A 98 -11.97 -20.54 7.70
CA LEU A 98 -13.38 -20.17 7.68
C LEU A 98 -13.62 -18.78 7.07
N VAL A 99 -12.79 -17.78 7.42
CA VAL A 99 -12.88 -16.44 6.83
C VAL A 99 -12.63 -16.50 5.33
N ARG A 100 -11.59 -17.21 4.88
CA ARG A 100 -11.32 -17.39 3.45
C ARG A 100 -12.46 -18.10 2.74
N GLN A 101 -13.01 -19.15 3.33
CA GLN A 101 -14.14 -19.88 2.76
C GLN A 101 -15.38 -18.99 2.65
N ARG A 102 -15.67 -18.17 3.68
CA ARG A 102 -16.75 -17.19 3.66
C ARG A 102 -16.53 -16.16 2.54
N GLU A 103 -15.34 -15.60 2.43
CA GLU A 103 -15.01 -14.61 1.39
C GLU A 103 -15.15 -15.20 -0.02
N GLN A 104 -14.64 -16.42 -0.23
CA GLN A 104 -14.80 -17.15 -1.49
C GLN A 104 -16.27 -17.41 -1.82
N ARG A 105 -17.07 -17.84 -0.84
CA ARG A 105 -18.49 -18.11 -1.04
C ARG A 105 -19.29 -16.84 -1.30
N LEU A 106 -18.98 -15.76 -0.60
CA LEU A 106 -19.57 -14.44 -0.88
C LEU A 106 -19.25 -13.99 -2.30
N TRP A 107 -18.02 -14.22 -2.76
CA TRP A 107 -17.61 -13.89 -4.12
C TRP A 107 -18.35 -14.73 -5.16
N GLN A 108 -18.49 -16.04 -4.94
CA GLN A 108 -19.28 -16.92 -5.79
C GLN A 108 -20.75 -16.49 -5.87
N LEU A 109 -21.39 -16.23 -4.72
CA LEU A 109 -22.77 -15.73 -4.67
C LEU A 109 -22.91 -14.39 -5.38
N TRP A 110 -21.92 -13.49 -5.21
CA TRP A 110 -21.88 -12.22 -5.95
C TRP A 110 -21.81 -12.45 -7.45
N GLN A 111 -20.99 -13.38 -7.92
CA GLN A 111 -20.89 -13.69 -9.35
C GLN A 111 -22.16 -14.33 -9.90
N GLU A 112 -22.75 -15.27 -9.18
CA GLU A 112 -23.99 -15.93 -9.55
C GLU A 112 -25.13 -14.92 -9.62
N HIS A 113 -25.28 -14.07 -8.60
CA HIS A 113 -26.28 -13.01 -8.61
C HIS A 113 -26.00 -11.94 -9.67
N ALA A 114 -24.74 -11.54 -9.87
CA ALA A 114 -24.40 -10.60 -10.94
C ALA A 114 -24.76 -11.14 -12.33
N ARG A 115 -24.54 -12.44 -12.57
CA ARG A 115 -24.95 -13.13 -13.81
C ARG A 115 -26.47 -13.20 -13.94
N GLN A 116 -27.19 -13.57 -12.88
CA GLN A 116 -28.65 -13.65 -12.88
C GLN A 116 -29.32 -12.30 -13.09
N MET A 117 -28.76 -11.23 -12.55
CA MET A 117 -29.32 -9.87 -12.64
C MET A 117 -28.91 -9.11 -13.90
N GLY A 118 -28.08 -9.68 -14.77
CA GLY A 118 -27.50 -8.94 -15.90
C GLY A 118 -26.65 -7.74 -15.46
N LEU A 119 -26.22 -7.71 -14.19
CA LEU A 119 -25.21 -6.78 -13.67
C LEU A 119 -23.86 -7.23 -14.26
N HIS A 120 -23.70 -7.00 -15.55
CA HIS A 120 -22.39 -7.02 -16.16
C HIS A 120 -21.63 -5.86 -15.52
N GLN A 121 -20.76 -6.16 -14.58
CA GLN A 121 -19.33 -6.12 -14.88
C GLN A 121 -18.50 -6.69 -13.71
N PRO A 122 -17.40 -7.39 -14.03
CA PRO A 122 -16.45 -7.78 -13.02
C PRO A 122 -15.78 -6.50 -12.46
N VAL A 123 -15.72 -6.40 -11.13
CA VAL A 123 -14.95 -5.41 -10.34
C VAL A 123 -13.65 -4.90 -11.02
N PRO A 124 -12.82 -5.73 -11.70
CA PRO A 124 -11.63 -5.25 -12.42
C PRO A 124 -11.85 -4.13 -13.43
N GLN A 125 -12.97 -4.10 -14.18
CA GLN A 125 -13.15 -3.10 -15.23
C GLN A 125 -13.55 -1.73 -14.65
N ARG A 126 -14.23 -1.71 -13.49
CA ARG A 126 -14.43 -0.48 -12.71
C ARG A 126 -13.14 0.01 -12.08
N ASP A 127 -12.33 -0.90 -11.55
CA ASP A 127 -11.05 -0.55 -10.96
C ASP A 127 -10.10 0.04 -12.01
N GLU A 128 -10.11 -0.49 -13.23
CA GLU A 128 -9.32 0.03 -14.34
C GLU A 128 -9.80 1.43 -14.77
N LEU A 129 -11.11 1.64 -14.86
CA LEU A 129 -11.70 2.96 -15.15
C LEU A 129 -11.42 3.99 -14.05
N ASN A 130 -11.44 3.57 -12.78
CA ASN A 130 -11.11 4.43 -11.65
C ASN A 130 -9.61 4.78 -11.65
N LYS A 131 -8.73 3.82 -11.92
CA LYS A 131 -7.29 4.06 -12.05
C LYS A 131 -6.97 5.02 -13.19
N SER A 132 -7.61 4.87 -14.35
CA SER A 132 -7.41 5.79 -15.46
C SER A 132 -7.90 7.21 -15.13
N LEU A 133 -9.05 7.34 -14.45
CA LEU A 133 -9.54 8.63 -13.94
C LEU A 133 -8.58 9.29 -12.96
N GLU A 134 -7.99 8.52 -12.04
CA GLU A 134 -7.02 9.02 -11.06
C GLU A 134 -5.75 9.53 -11.77
N GLN A 135 -5.24 8.77 -12.74
CA GLN A 135 -4.09 9.17 -13.55
C GLN A 135 -4.34 10.45 -14.35
N LEU A 136 -5.51 10.56 -15.00
CA LEU A 136 -5.88 11.76 -15.75
C LEU A 136 -6.07 12.98 -14.83
N ARG A 137 -6.65 12.80 -13.63
CA ARG A 137 -6.77 13.84 -12.60
C ARG A 137 -5.43 14.36 -12.14
N GLU A 138 -4.46 13.47 -11.93
CA GLU A 138 -3.11 13.87 -11.54
C GLU A 138 -2.33 14.53 -12.69
N ALA A 139 -2.58 14.11 -13.94
CA ALA A 139 -1.89 14.63 -15.11
C ALA A 139 -2.33 16.06 -15.48
N LEU A 140 -3.61 16.39 -15.29
CA LEU A 140 -4.18 17.70 -15.65
C LEU A 140 -3.44 18.90 -15.01
N PRO A 141 -3.22 18.97 -13.68
CA PRO A 141 -2.50 20.09 -13.07
C PRO A 141 -1.04 20.15 -13.53
N ARG A 142 -0.38 18.99 -13.73
CA ARG A 142 1.01 18.93 -14.21
C ARG A 142 1.14 19.51 -15.63
N LEU A 143 0.20 19.16 -16.50
CA LEU A 143 0.13 19.69 -17.87
C LEU A 143 -0.18 21.19 -17.88
N ALA A 144 -1.10 21.66 -17.04
CA ALA A 144 -1.40 23.08 -16.91
C ALA A 144 -0.17 23.88 -16.46
N ASP A 145 0.56 23.38 -15.46
CA ASP A 145 1.80 24.00 -14.99
C ASP A 145 2.90 24.01 -16.06
N GLU A 146 3.05 22.91 -16.81
CA GLU A 146 4.01 22.81 -17.91
C GLU A 146 3.68 23.79 -19.03
N CYS A 147 2.39 23.93 -19.37
CA CYS A 147 1.92 24.93 -20.32
C CYS A 147 2.24 26.35 -19.83
N ASN A 148 1.90 26.67 -18.59
CA ASN A 148 2.16 27.99 -18.00
C ASN A 148 3.65 28.34 -17.95
N ARG A 149 4.53 27.34 -17.79
CA ARG A 149 5.99 27.53 -17.81
C ARG A 149 6.55 27.71 -19.20
N LYS A 150 6.09 26.94 -20.19
CA LYS A 150 6.65 26.94 -21.56
C LYS A 150 6.05 28.00 -22.47
N MET A 151 4.80 28.42 -22.25
CA MET A 151 4.13 29.42 -23.09
C MET A 151 4.89 30.76 -23.17
N PRO A 152 5.40 31.33 -22.06
CA PRO A 152 6.12 32.59 -22.08
C PRO A 152 7.39 32.57 -22.94
N ASP A 153 8.05 31.42 -23.08
CA ASP A 153 9.28 31.30 -23.88
C ASP A 153 9.00 31.49 -25.38
N TYR A 154 7.84 31.03 -25.85
CA TYR A 154 7.37 31.29 -27.22
C TYR A 154 6.97 32.75 -27.43
N GLU A 155 6.42 33.41 -26.41
CA GLU A 155 5.96 34.81 -26.47
C GLU A 155 7.11 35.82 -26.40
N ARG A 156 8.21 35.47 -25.72
CA ARG A 156 9.42 36.30 -25.61
C ARG A 156 10.21 36.37 -26.92
N ASN A 157 10.09 35.37 -27.80
CA ASN A 157 10.82 35.35 -29.05
C ASN A 157 10.14 36.25 -30.11
N THR A 158 10.69 37.46 -30.31
CA THR A 158 10.15 38.47 -31.23
C THR A 158 10.03 37.96 -32.68
N PHE A 159 10.99 37.15 -33.14
CA PHE A 159 10.95 36.57 -34.50
C PHE A 159 9.84 35.53 -34.65
N TYR A 160 9.61 34.74 -33.60
CA TYR A 160 8.51 33.77 -33.56
C TYR A 160 7.14 34.46 -33.57
N VAL A 161 6.95 35.48 -32.74
CA VAL A 161 5.72 36.28 -32.70
C VAL A 161 5.46 36.98 -34.03
N TYR A 162 6.51 37.49 -34.68
CA TYR A 162 6.43 38.13 -35.98
C TYR A 162 5.94 37.17 -37.08
N LEU A 163 6.52 35.98 -37.18
CA LEU A 163 6.09 34.96 -38.16
C LEU A 163 4.68 34.44 -37.85
N ARG A 164 4.33 34.30 -36.57
CA ARG A 164 2.99 33.90 -36.09
C ARG A 164 1.93 34.94 -36.47
N GLY A 165 2.20 36.22 -36.25
CA GLY A 165 1.27 37.32 -36.59
C GLY A 165 0.99 37.42 -38.10
N ARG A 166 1.96 37.03 -38.93
CA ARG A 166 1.82 36.97 -40.40
C ARG A 166 1.17 35.72 -40.94
N ARG A 167 0.79 34.77 -40.07
CA ARG A 167 0.24 33.47 -40.46
C ARG A 167 1.17 32.69 -41.42
N TYR A 168 2.49 32.88 -41.28
CA TYR A 168 3.48 32.19 -42.11
C TYR A 168 3.31 30.66 -41.97
N GLY A 169 3.24 29.95 -43.11
CA GLY A 169 2.99 28.51 -43.17
C GLY A 169 1.50 28.09 -43.18
N THR A 170 0.57 29.03 -43.36
CA THR A 170 -0.85 28.75 -43.60
C THR A 170 -1.27 29.22 -45.01
N ASP A 171 -2.40 28.76 -45.52
CA ASP A 171 -2.91 29.12 -46.86
C ASP A 171 -3.19 30.63 -47.01
N ASP A 172 -3.37 31.34 -45.88
CA ASP A 172 -3.58 32.80 -45.84
C ASP A 172 -2.29 33.63 -45.99
N TYR A 173 -1.14 32.99 -46.23
CA TYR A 173 0.14 33.70 -46.33
C TYR A 173 0.29 34.45 -47.67
N GLY A 174 -0.13 35.72 -47.68
CA GLY A 174 -0.22 36.54 -48.89
C GLY A 174 1.05 37.24 -49.39
N ARG A 175 2.27 36.88 -48.94
CA ARG A 175 3.51 37.56 -49.39
C ARG A 175 4.26 36.81 -50.50
N SER A 176 4.63 37.55 -51.54
CA SER A 176 5.37 37.08 -52.71
C SER A 176 6.76 37.72 -52.82
N GLY A 177 7.72 37.01 -53.44
CA GLY A 177 9.04 37.55 -53.78
C GLY A 177 10.08 37.55 -52.63
N LEU A 178 10.91 38.59 -52.57
CA LEU A 178 12.07 38.74 -51.65
C LEU A 178 11.71 38.62 -50.16
N PHE A 179 10.48 39.00 -49.77
CA PHE A 179 10.04 38.88 -48.38
C PHE A 179 9.79 37.42 -47.98
N ARG A 180 9.42 36.55 -48.93
CA ARG A 180 9.18 35.12 -48.67
C ARG A 180 10.49 34.38 -48.43
N THR A 181 11.54 34.69 -49.20
CA THR A 181 12.85 34.06 -49.01
C THR A 181 13.51 34.45 -47.69
N LEU A 182 13.33 35.71 -47.24
CA LEU A 182 13.77 36.15 -45.92
C LEU A 182 12.97 35.49 -44.79
N ASP A 183 11.64 35.42 -44.93
CA ASP A 183 10.78 34.77 -43.93
C ASP A 183 11.05 33.24 -43.89
N ASP A 184 11.38 32.59 -45.02
CA ASP A 184 11.82 31.18 -45.09
C ASP A 184 13.17 30.94 -44.40
N TRP A 185 14.16 31.82 -44.63
CA TRP A 185 15.46 31.75 -43.95
C TRP A 185 15.30 31.94 -42.44
N LEU A 186 14.49 32.91 -42.03
CA LEU A 186 14.19 33.18 -40.62
C LEU A 186 13.46 32.01 -39.97
N ALA A 187 12.47 31.43 -40.67
CA ALA A 187 11.70 30.29 -40.19
C ALA A 187 12.56 29.04 -39.98
N ASN A 188 13.51 28.76 -40.87
CA ASN A 188 14.46 27.67 -40.70
C ASN A 188 15.40 27.93 -39.52
N LYS A 189 15.88 29.17 -39.35
CA LYS A 189 16.81 29.53 -38.28
C LYS A 189 16.21 29.38 -36.88
N ILE A 190 14.92 29.69 -36.72
CA ILE A 190 14.22 29.55 -35.42
C ILE A 190 13.42 28.25 -35.30
N ASN A 191 13.57 27.33 -36.26
CA ASN A 191 12.81 26.09 -36.38
C ASN A 191 11.30 26.30 -36.18
N TYR A 192 10.74 27.30 -36.88
CA TYR A 192 9.39 27.82 -36.66
C TYR A 192 8.31 26.73 -36.80
N ARG A 193 8.43 25.83 -37.78
CA ARG A 193 7.44 24.78 -38.02
C ARG A 193 7.32 23.82 -36.83
N GLU A 194 8.45 23.40 -36.28
CA GLU A 194 8.50 22.51 -35.12
C GLU A 194 7.99 23.22 -33.86
N ASN A 195 8.44 24.46 -33.64
CA ASN A 195 7.99 25.28 -32.51
C ASN A 195 6.49 25.58 -32.57
N ARG A 196 5.94 25.80 -33.77
CA ARG A 196 4.50 26.01 -34.00
C ARG A 196 3.70 24.75 -33.72
N ARG A 197 4.19 23.60 -34.13
CA ARG A 197 3.58 22.30 -33.80
C ARG A 197 3.57 22.07 -32.29
N ASN A 198 4.70 22.33 -31.62
CA ASN A 198 4.83 22.14 -30.18
C ASN A 198 3.95 23.12 -29.38
N GLU A 199 3.85 24.39 -29.79
CA GLU A 199 2.91 25.37 -29.20
C GLU A 199 1.45 24.89 -29.34
N LEU A 200 1.06 24.40 -30.52
CA LEU A 200 -0.30 23.92 -30.76
C LEU A 200 -0.63 22.66 -29.95
N ILE A 201 0.33 21.74 -29.82
CA ILE A 201 0.20 20.56 -28.95
C ILE A 201 0.05 21.00 -27.49
N LEU A 202 0.92 21.87 -26.99
CA LEU A 202 0.85 22.38 -25.62
C LEU A 202 -0.49 23.05 -25.32
N ARG A 203 -1.06 23.81 -26.27
CA ARG A 203 -2.36 24.45 -26.09
C ARG A 203 -3.54 23.48 -26.13
N SER A 204 -3.48 22.45 -26.97
CA SER A 204 -4.61 21.52 -27.16
C SER A 204 -4.64 20.34 -26.19
N MET A 205 -3.50 20.03 -25.55
CA MET A 205 -3.37 18.86 -24.69
C MET A 205 -4.19 18.94 -23.37
N PRO A 206 -4.26 20.08 -22.65
CA PRO A 206 -5.10 20.20 -21.46
C PRO A 206 -6.59 20.00 -21.74
N ASP A 207 -7.09 20.61 -22.83
CA ASP A 207 -8.50 20.49 -23.24
C ASP A 207 -8.83 19.02 -23.56
N ARG A 208 -7.95 18.35 -24.31
CA ARG A 208 -8.14 16.93 -24.66
C ARG A 208 -8.15 16.00 -23.45
N VAL A 209 -7.34 16.29 -22.43
CA VAL A 209 -7.34 15.53 -21.17
C VAL A 209 -8.60 15.82 -20.35
N ALA A 210 -9.09 17.07 -20.36
CA ALA A 210 -10.34 17.45 -19.71
C ALA A 210 -11.55 16.76 -20.36
N ASP A 211 -11.58 16.67 -21.68
CA ASP A 211 -12.64 15.96 -22.43
C ASP A 211 -12.65 14.46 -22.08
N LEU A 212 -11.49 13.80 -22.11
CA LEU A 212 -11.36 12.39 -21.71
C LEU A 212 -11.81 12.18 -20.26
N LEU A 213 -11.49 13.10 -19.36
CA LEU A 213 -11.97 13.06 -17.98
C LEU A 213 -13.50 13.11 -17.93
N GLY A 214 -14.11 14.01 -18.70
CA GLY A 214 -15.55 14.12 -18.87
C GLY A 214 -16.16 12.78 -19.30
N GLU A 215 -15.69 12.24 -20.42
CA GLU A 215 -16.16 10.95 -20.97
C GLU A 215 -16.08 9.81 -19.95
N HIS A 216 -14.94 9.67 -19.26
CA HIS A 216 -14.75 8.62 -18.26
C HIS A 216 -15.65 8.80 -17.03
N THR A 217 -15.87 10.04 -16.57
CA THR A 217 -16.78 10.31 -15.46
C THR A 217 -18.24 10.05 -15.82
N GLU A 218 -18.64 10.37 -17.06
CA GLU A 218 -19.99 10.11 -17.56
C GLU A 218 -20.25 8.61 -17.72
N ALA A 219 -19.27 7.87 -18.25
CA ALA A 219 -19.33 6.41 -18.34
C ALA A 219 -19.55 5.79 -16.95
N LEU A 220 -18.80 6.24 -15.94
CA LEU A 220 -18.95 5.76 -14.56
C LEU A 220 -20.34 6.10 -13.98
N ARG A 221 -20.83 7.33 -14.21
CA ARG A 221 -22.17 7.76 -13.77
C ARG A 221 -23.29 6.97 -14.46
N ALA A 222 -23.16 6.69 -15.75
CA ALA A 222 -24.12 5.88 -16.49
C ALA A 222 -24.16 4.45 -15.96
N MET A 223 -22.99 3.89 -15.67
CA MET A 223 -22.85 2.56 -15.07
C MET A 223 -23.50 2.50 -13.68
N ASN A 224 -23.24 3.49 -12.82
CA ASN A 224 -23.86 3.58 -11.49
C ASN A 224 -25.39 3.75 -11.54
N ARG A 225 -25.90 4.48 -12.54
CA ARG A 225 -27.35 4.62 -12.75
C ARG A 225 -28.01 3.30 -13.17
N LYS A 226 -27.37 2.53 -14.05
CA LYS A 226 -27.85 1.19 -14.44
C LYS A 226 -27.89 0.24 -13.25
N ASP A 227 -26.84 0.24 -12.44
CA ASP A 227 -26.80 -0.57 -11.23
C ASP A 227 -27.89 -0.16 -10.24
N ALA A 228 -28.05 1.14 -9.97
CA ALA A 228 -29.06 1.63 -9.05
C ALA A 228 -30.49 1.29 -9.51
N ALA A 229 -30.77 1.37 -10.82
CA ALA A 229 -32.05 0.98 -11.40
C ALA A 229 -32.32 -0.53 -11.25
N ASN A 230 -31.29 -1.36 -11.46
CA ASN A 230 -31.38 -2.80 -11.26
C ASN A 230 -31.64 -3.13 -9.78
N TRP A 231 -30.94 -2.48 -8.84
CA TRP A 231 -31.17 -2.64 -7.40
C TRP A 231 -32.57 -2.21 -6.96
N ALA A 232 -33.07 -1.08 -7.46
CA ALA A 232 -34.41 -0.60 -7.14
C ALA A 232 -35.49 -1.60 -7.57
N THR A 233 -35.35 -2.17 -8.79
CA THR A 233 -36.27 -3.18 -9.34
C THR A 233 -36.33 -4.43 -8.45
N ILE A 234 -35.19 -4.86 -7.91
CA ILE A 234 -35.10 -6.06 -7.06
C ILE A 234 -35.66 -5.82 -5.66
N SER A 235 -35.38 -4.65 -5.07
CA SER A 235 -35.93 -4.29 -3.75
C SER A 235 -37.46 -4.19 -3.75
N GLY A 236 -38.06 -3.89 -4.91
CA GLY A 236 -39.50 -3.90 -5.11
C GLY A 236 -40.10 -5.31 -5.30
N GLN A 237 -39.32 -6.30 -5.72
CA GLN A 237 -39.76 -7.70 -5.88
C GLN A 237 -39.63 -8.54 -4.60
N LEU A 238 -38.87 -8.06 -3.62
CA LEU A 238 -38.66 -8.71 -2.32
C LEU A 238 -39.61 -8.19 -1.21
N ARG A 239 -40.57 -7.32 -1.55
CA ARG A 239 -41.68 -6.90 -0.68
C ARG A 239 -42.96 -7.60 -1.08
#